data_AF-A0A087HPJ5-F1
#
_entry.id   AF-A0A087HPJ5-F1
#
_cell.length_a   1.000
_cell.length_b   1.000
_cell.length_c   1.000
_cell.angle_alpha   90.00
_cell.angle_beta   90.00
_cell.angle_gamma   90.00
#
_symmetry.space_group_name_H-M   'P 1'
#
loop_
_entity.id
_entity.type
_entity.pdbx_description
1 polymer ?
#
loop_
_entity_poly.entity_id
_entity_poly.type
_entity_poly.pdbx_seq_one_letter_code
_entity_poly.pdbx_strand_id
1 'polypeptide(L)'
;MAMEMTQFFVAAQSDDARVRNGAERSLVQFQEHHHFLLSLSFELANDHKPLESRQLAGILLKNSLSKQWIALNTVIKSQIKDLLLTTLASSASHTAAQVIAKVASIEISLKQWPQLVKSLLSNLSRQDSPNPLKQATLETLGYVFEEVSPEDLVQDNEESNYVFRAVVCGANRSQTSPELVLASINALLKALDYAHTKLEKRLHPHFC
;
A
#
# COMPACT_ATOMS: atom_id res chain seq x y z
N MET A 1 19.36 12.04 6.78
CA MET A 1 19.71 10.60 6.84
C MET A 1 18.61 9.87 7.58
N ALA A 2 18.35 8.59 7.30
CA ALA A 2 17.36 7.80 8.01
C ALA A 2 17.82 7.54 9.46
N MET A 3 16.88 7.58 10.40
CA MET A 3 17.13 7.31 11.83
C MET A 3 17.14 5.80 12.09
N GLU A 4 18.03 5.34 12.97
CA GLU A 4 18.02 3.96 13.47
C GLU A 4 16.93 3.84 14.54
N MET A 5 15.93 2.98 14.29
CA MET A 5 14.74 2.87 15.16
C MET A 5 14.42 1.44 15.59
N THR A 6 15.16 0.43 15.10
CA THR A 6 14.85 -0.99 15.31
C THR A 6 14.78 -1.34 16.79
N GLN A 7 15.71 -0.82 17.59
CA GLN A 7 15.73 -1.07 19.04
C GLN A 7 14.45 -0.61 19.75
N PHE A 8 13.82 0.48 19.28
CA PHE A 8 12.60 1.00 19.88
C PHE A 8 11.38 0.17 19.49
N PHE A 9 11.32 -0.34 18.26
CA PHE A 9 10.25 -1.25 17.84
C PHE A 9 10.32 -2.61 18.54
N VAL A 10 11.53 -3.13 18.77
CA VAL A 10 11.71 -4.35 19.57
C VAL A 10 11.33 -4.10 21.02
N ALA A 11 11.78 -2.99 21.62
CA ALA A 11 11.46 -2.64 23.00
C ALA A 11 9.96 -2.36 23.21
N ALA A 12 9.25 -1.82 22.21
CA ALA A 12 7.81 -1.59 22.25
C ALA A 12 6.99 -2.89 22.31
N GLN A 13 7.60 -4.04 22.02
CA GLN A 13 6.96 -5.36 22.09
C GLN A 13 7.32 -6.12 23.37
N SER A 14 8.11 -5.53 24.26
CA SER A 14 8.49 -6.13 25.53
C SER A 14 7.27 -6.37 26.42
N ASP A 15 7.25 -7.52 27.11
CA ASP A 15 6.27 -7.82 28.16
C ASP A 15 6.39 -6.85 29.34
N ASP A 16 7.61 -6.39 29.65
CA ASP A 16 7.86 -5.36 30.67
C ASP A 16 7.25 -4.01 30.24
N ALA A 17 6.22 -3.60 30.98
CA ALA A 17 5.51 -2.35 30.77
C ALA A 17 6.41 -1.12 30.85
N ARG A 18 7.47 -1.12 31.67
CA ARG A 18 8.39 0.03 31.77
C ARG A 18 9.20 0.20 30.49
N VAL A 19 9.72 -0.91 29.96
CA VAL A 19 10.50 -0.93 28.72
C VAL A 19 9.62 -0.52 27.54
N ARG A 20 8.43 -1.13 27.43
CA ARG A 20 7.46 -0.80 26.38
C ARG A 20 7.03 0.67 26.40
N ASN A 21 6.60 1.18 27.56
CA ASN A 21 6.16 2.57 27.69
C ASN A 21 7.30 3.57 27.46
N GLY A 22 8.55 3.18 27.73
CA GLY A 22 9.74 4.00 27.43
C GLY A 22 10.00 4.08 25.92
N ALA A 23 9.90 2.94 25.23
CA ALA A 23 10.07 2.87 23.79
C ALA A 23 8.96 3.63 23.04
N GLU A 24 7.70 3.44 23.43
CA GLU A 24 6.55 4.16 22.85
C GLU A 24 6.70 5.69 22.99
N ARG A 25 7.12 6.18 24.16
CA ARG A 25 7.39 7.62 24.35
C ARG A 25 8.48 8.14 23.43
N SER A 26 9.52 7.34 23.20
CA SER A 26 10.61 7.70 22.28
C SER A 26 10.11 7.74 20.84
N LEU A 27 9.29 6.76 20.43
CA LEU A 27 8.66 6.72 19.10
C LEU A 27 7.76 7.93 18.86
N VAL A 28 6.97 8.35 19.85
CA VAL A 28 6.16 9.57 19.77
C VAL A 28 7.02 10.81 19.60
N GLN A 29 8.15 10.93 20.31
CA GLN A 29 9.08 12.04 20.12
C GLN A 29 9.65 12.08 18.70
N PHE A 30 9.96 10.91 18.10
CA PHE A 30 10.47 10.86 16.74
C PHE A 30 9.44 11.28 15.68
N GLN A 31 8.13 11.23 15.97
CA GLN A 31 7.09 11.66 15.04
C GLN A 31 7.26 13.13 14.64
N GLU A 32 7.83 13.97 15.49
CA GLU A 32 8.02 15.39 15.22
C GLU A 32 9.15 15.67 14.20
N HIS A 33 9.96 14.66 13.84
CA HIS A 33 11.06 14.84 12.90
C HIS A 33 10.64 14.72 11.44
N HIS A 34 11.15 15.63 10.59
CA HIS A 34 10.89 15.64 9.14
C HIS A 34 11.30 14.35 8.39
N HIS A 35 12.25 13.58 8.93
CA HIS A 35 12.72 12.32 8.33
C HIS A 35 12.01 11.08 8.89
N PHE A 36 11.00 11.25 9.74
CA PHE A 36 10.33 10.16 10.42
C PHE A 36 9.70 9.16 9.44
N LEU A 37 8.83 9.63 8.53
CA LEU A 37 8.18 8.76 7.54
C LEU A 37 9.18 8.03 6.63
N LEU A 38 10.26 8.72 6.24
CA LEU A 38 11.32 8.11 5.43
C LEU A 38 12.04 7.01 6.22
N SER A 39 12.35 7.26 7.50
CA SER A 39 13.02 6.28 8.36
C SER A 39 12.14 5.04 8.58
N LEU A 40 10.83 5.21 8.75
CA LEU A 40 9.89 4.10 8.84
C LEU A 40 9.81 3.29 7.53
N SER A 41 9.84 3.96 6.38
CA SER A 41 9.84 3.26 5.08
C SER A 41 11.12 2.44 4.85
N PHE A 42 12.28 2.94 5.31
CA PHE A 42 13.53 2.20 5.29
C PHE A 42 13.53 1.00 6.23
N GLU A 43 12.98 1.16 7.44
CA GLU A 43 12.80 0.05 8.37
C GLU A 43 11.95 -1.05 7.74
N LEU A 44 10.78 -0.69 7.21
CA LEU A 44 9.84 -1.61 6.58
C LEU A 44 10.45 -2.36 5.38
N ALA A 45 11.22 -1.66 4.54
CA ALA A 45 11.81 -2.23 3.32
C ALA A 45 13.06 -3.10 3.57
N ASN A 46 13.67 -3.06 4.76
CA ASN A 46 14.92 -3.75 4.99
C ASN A 46 14.71 -5.21 5.43
N ASP A 47 14.99 -6.15 4.53
CA ASP A 47 14.86 -7.60 4.77
C ASP A 47 15.79 -8.19 5.84
N HIS A 48 16.82 -7.45 6.26
CA HIS A 48 17.74 -7.89 7.31
C HIS A 48 17.24 -7.55 8.72
N LYS A 49 16.13 -6.82 8.84
CA LYS A 49 15.56 -6.42 10.13
C LYS A 49 14.47 -7.40 10.58
N PRO A 50 14.24 -7.54 11.91
CA PRO A 50 13.19 -8.42 12.44
C PRO A 50 11.83 -8.11 11.83
N LEU A 51 11.06 -9.14 11.46
CA LEU A 51 9.78 -8.98 10.78
C LEU A 51 8.81 -8.12 11.58
N GLU A 52 8.77 -8.32 12.89
CA GLU A 52 7.90 -7.60 13.80
C GLU A 52 8.24 -6.10 13.84
N SER A 53 9.54 -5.77 13.81
CA SER A 53 10.01 -4.39 13.72
C SER A 53 9.52 -3.72 12.43
N ARG A 54 9.66 -4.43 11.31
CA ARG A 54 9.23 -3.96 9.98
C ARG A 54 7.72 -3.73 9.93
N GLN A 55 6.94 -4.68 10.45
CA GLN A 55 5.48 -4.59 10.51
C GLN A 55 5.04 -3.42 11.38
N LEU A 56 5.63 -3.24 12.56
CA LEU A 56 5.33 -2.09 13.42
C LEU A 56 5.69 -0.76 12.76
N ALA A 57 6.83 -0.68 12.08
CA ALA A 57 7.23 0.51 11.35
C ALA A 57 6.24 0.85 10.24
N GLY A 58 5.75 -0.15 9.51
CA GLY A 58 4.72 0.04 8.48
C GLY A 58 3.36 0.45 9.05
N ILE A 59 2.93 -0.10 10.18
CA ILE A 59 1.71 0.33 10.88
C ILE A 59 1.84 1.79 11.32
N LEU A 60 2.97 2.15 11.94
CA LEU A 60 3.22 3.51 12.39
C LEU A 60 3.32 4.49 11.22
N LEU A 61 3.91 4.04 10.09
CA LEU A 61 3.96 4.80 8.85
C LEU A 61 2.56 5.10 8.37
N LYS A 62 1.72 4.07 8.19
CA LYS A 62 0.32 4.19 7.77
C LYS A 62 -0.45 5.23 8.62
N ASN A 63 -0.30 5.13 9.94
CA ASN A 63 -1.01 5.99 10.90
C ASN A 63 -0.51 7.45 10.89
N SER A 64 0.71 7.70 10.42
CA SER A 64 1.34 9.02 10.43
C SER A 64 1.19 9.76 9.09
N LEU A 65 0.81 9.06 8.01
CA LEU A 65 0.68 9.61 6.66
C LEU A 65 -0.27 10.81 6.58
N SER A 66 -1.47 10.70 7.17
CA SER A 66 -2.50 11.75 7.05
C SER A 66 -2.05 13.12 7.58
N LYS A 67 -1.19 13.13 8.60
CA LYS A 67 -0.72 14.36 9.26
C LYS A 67 0.49 14.97 8.56
N GLN A 68 1.40 14.14 8.07
CA GLN A 68 2.74 14.60 7.67
C GLN A 68 3.01 14.50 6.17
N TRP A 69 2.26 13.67 5.43
CA TRP A 69 2.56 13.37 4.02
C TRP A 69 2.52 14.62 3.14
N ILE A 70 1.51 15.48 3.31
CA ILE A 70 1.30 16.65 2.45
C ILE A 70 2.51 17.59 2.49
N ALA A 71 3.08 17.79 3.68
CA ALA A 71 4.22 18.68 3.92
C ALA A 71 5.57 18.12 3.42
N LEU A 72 5.65 16.84 3.04
CA LEU A 72 6.88 16.27 2.51
C LEU A 72 7.16 16.78 1.09
N ASN A 73 8.44 17.00 0.81
CA ASN A 73 8.90 17.30 -0.55
C ASN A 73 8.73 16.08 -1.47
N THR A 74 8.69 16.36 -2.78
CA THR A 74 8.43 15.35 -3.82
C THR A 74 9.51 14.28 -3.90
N VAL A 75 10.77 14.62 -3.61
CA VAL A 75 11.90 13.66 -3.62
C VAL A 75 11.71 12.59 -2.55
N ILE A 76 11.40 12.99 -1.31
CA ILE A 76 11.16 12.07 -0.20
C ILE A 76 9.91 11.23 -0.48
N LYS A 77 8.82 11.83 -1.00
CA LYS A 77 7.62 11.09 -1.40
C LYS A 77 7.95 10.02 -2.43
N SER A 78 8.73 10.34 -3.47
CA SER A 78 9.14 9.36 -4.48
C SER A 78 9.94 8.21 -3.85
N GLN A 79 10.91 8.54 -2.99
CA GLN A 79 11.72 7.55 -2.32
C GLN A 79 10.89 6.59 -1.46
N ILE A 80 9.93 7.12 -0.68
CA ILE A 80 9.02 6.29 0.12
C ILE A 80 8.18 5.39 -0.80
N LYS A 81 7.63 5.92 -1.89
CA LYS A 81 6.84 5.16 -2.87
C LYS A 81 7.64 4.00 -3.48
N ASP A 82 8.90 4.23 -3.84
CA ASP A 82 9.79 3.21 -4.41
C ASP A 82 10.13 2.11 -3.38
N LEU A 83 10.42 2.50 -2.13
CA LEU A 83 10.65 1.56 -1.02
C LEU A 83 9.41 0.70 -0.75
N LEU A 84 8.21 1.28 -0.79
CA LEU A 84 6.97 0.52 -0.58
C LEU A 84 6.73 -0.50 -1.71
N LEU A 85 6.90 -0.09 -2.97
CA LEU A 85 6.72 -0.97 -4.12
C LEU A 85 7.72 -2.13 -4.12
N THR A 86 8.96 -1.89 -3.72
CA THR A 86 9.97 -2.96 -3.58
C THR A 86 9.65 -3.91 -2.42
N THR A 87 9.10 -3.39 -1.32
CA THR A 87 8.71 -4.21 -0.15
C THR A 87 7.58 -5.20 -0.46
N LEU A 88 6.77 -5.00 -1.51
CA LEU A 88 5.75 -5.96 -1.92
C LEU A 88 6.30 -7.35 -2.29
N ALA A 89 7.59 -7.46 -2.63
CA ALA A 89 8.25 -8.73 -2.90
C ALA A 89 8.82 -9.43 -1.64
N SER A 90 8.67 -8.82 -0.47
CA SER A 90 9.27 -9.28 0.79
C SER A 90 8.26 -9.95 1.74
N SER A 91 8.76 -10.42 2.88
CA SER A 91 7.93 -10.96 3.98
C SER A 91 7.03 -9.92 4.67
N ALA A 92 7.32 -8.62 4.53
CA ALA A 92 6.49 -7.53 5.04
C ALA A 92 5.48 -6.98 4.01
N SER A 93 5.22 -7.73 2.93
CA SER A 93 4.38 -7.33 1.80
C SER A 93 2.96 -6.94 2.20
N HIS A 94 2.34 -7.66 3.13
CA HIS A 94 1.00 -7.34 3.64
C HIS A 94 0.93 -5.94 4.27
N THR A 95 1.90 -5.59 5.12
CA THR A 95 1.96 -4.26 5.73
C THR A 95 2.25 -3.19 4.68
N ALA A 96 3.16 -3.47 3.73
CA ALA A 96 3.43 -2.56 2.63
C ALA A 96 2.19 -2.29 1.77
N ALA A 97 1.37 -3.31 1.47
CA ALA A 97 0.13 -3.19 0.73
C ALA A 97 -0.85 -2.19 1.38
N GLN A 98 -1.02 -2.28 2.71
CA GLN A 98 -1.87 -1.33 3.46
C GLN A 98 -1.32 0.10 3.43
N VAL A 99 0.00 0.26 3.55
CA VAL A 99 0.63 1.59 3.48
C VAL A 99 0.49 2.18 2.07
N ILE A 100 0.68 1.37 1.02
CA ILE A 100 0.50 1.80 -0.38
C ILE A 100 -0.92 2.29 -0.59
N ALA A 101 -1.93 1.54 -0.14
CA ALA A 101 -3.33 1.96 -0.26
C ALA A 101 -3.59 3.30 0.46
N LYS A 102 -2.99 3.50 1.63
CA LYS A 102 -3.12 4.78 2.35
C LYS A 102 -2.42 5.95 1.66
N VAL A 103 -1.26 5.71 1.06
CA VAL A 103 -0.60 6.74 0.24
C VAL A 103 -1.40 7.00 -1.04
N ALA A 104 -1.98 5.96 -1.65
CA ALA A 104 -2.80 6.07 -2.84
C ALA A 104 -4.06 6.92 -2.61
N SER A 105 -4.73 6.79 -1.46
CA SER A 105 -5.90 7.62 -1.14
C SER A 105 -5.59 9.10 -0.98
N ILE A 106 -4.32 9.45 -0.77
CA ILE A 106 -3.86 10.85 -0.76
C ILE A 106 -3.37 11.27 -2.15
N GLU A 107 -2.53 10.46 -2.80
CA GLU A 107 -1.83 10.89 -4.03
C GLU A 107 -2.67 10.75 -5.30
N ILE A 108 -3.64 9.82 -5.36
CA ILE A 108 -4.49 9.62 -6.54
C ILE A 108 -5.43 10.81 -6.73
N SER A 109 -6.09 11.26 -5.66
CA SER A 109 -6.95 12.46 -5.68
C SER A 109 -6.16 13.72 -6.11
N LEU A 110 -4.86 13.76 -5.83
CA LEU A 110 -3.95 14.83 -6.23
C LEU A 110 -3.24 14.60 -7.59
N LYS A 111 -3.49 13.46 -8.25
CA LYS A 111 -2.83 13.04 -9.51
C LYS A 111 -1.30 12.99 -9.42
N GLN A 112 -0.76 12.67 -8.24
CA GLN A 112 0.69 12.65 -7.93
C GLN A 112 1.32 11.24 -7.92
N TRP A 113 0.54 10.21 -8.24
CA TRP A 113 1.06 8.83 -8.35
C TRP A 113 0.50 8.05 -9.57
N PRO A 114 0.60 8.59 -10.80
CA PRO A 114 0.06 7.93 -12.00
C PRO A 114 0.70 6.57 -12.28
N GLN A 115 1.94 6.35 -11.86
CA GLN A 115 2.67 5.10 -12.12
C GLN A 115 2.24 3.92 -11.23
N LEU A 116 1.41 4.13 -10.20
CA LEU A 116 1.04 3.08 -9.24
C LEU A 116 0.36 1.90 -9.93
N VAL A 117 -0.72 2.17 -10.66
CA VAL A 117 -1.52 1.15 -11.36
C VAL A 117 -0.63 0.38 -12.32
N LYS A 118 0.13 1.08 -13.18
CA LYS A 118 1.05 0.46 -14.13
C LYS A 118 2.07 -0.46 -13.45
N SER A 119 2.62 -0.05 -12.30
CA SER A 119 3.60 -0.84 -11.55
C SER A 119 2.97 -2.13 -11.00
N LEU A 120 1.80 -2.04 -10.37
CA LEU A 120 1.05 -3.20 -9.87
C LEU A 120 0.67 -4.16 -11.00
N LEU A 121 0.18 -3.63 -12.13
CA LEU A 121 -0.14 -4.44 -13.31
C LEU A 121 1.07 -5.19 -13.87
N SER A 122 2.26 -4.56 -13.83
CA SER A 122 3.49 -5.20 -14.30
C SER A 122 3.85 -6.43 -13.45
N ASN A 123 3.59 -6.39 -12.14
CA ASN A 123 3.82 -7.53 -11.24
C ASN A 123 2.92 -8.73 -11.60
N LEU A 124 1.67 -8.48 -12.01
CA LEU A 124 0.72 -9.53 -12.39
C LEU A 124 0.95 -10.09 -13.80
N SER A 125 1.46 -9.24 -14.71
CA SER A 125 1.60 -9.58 -16.13
C SER A 125 2.88 -10.37 -16.43
N ARG A 126 3.95 -10.14 -15.67
CA ARG A 126 5.23 -10.83 -15.83
C ARG A 126 5.09 -12.32 -15.51
N GLN A 127 5.54 -13.17 -16.45
CA GLN A 127 5.52 -14.62 -16.27
C GLN A 127 6.36 -15.04 -15.07
N ASP A 128 7.58 -14.50 -14.96
CA ASP A 128 8.56 -14.83 -13.92
C ASP A 128 8.25 -14.23 -12.54
N SER A 129 7.18 -13.46 -12.39
CA SER A 129 6.81 -12.90 -11.09
C SER A 129 6.43 -14.00 -10.10
N PRO A 130 7.06 -14.06 -8.90
CA PRO A 130 6.72 -15.04 -7.88
C PRO A 130 5.24 -14.94 -7.45
N ASN A 131 4.64 -16.08 -7.08
CA ASN A 131 3.27 -16.11 -6.58
C ASN A 131 3.04 -15.19 -5.36
N PRO A 132 3.95 -15.11 -4.35
CA PRO A 132 3.77 -14.18 -3.23
C PRO A 132 3.68 -12.71 -3.66
N LEU A 133 4.47 -12.29 -4.65
CA LEU A 133 4.42 -10.93 -5.18
C LEU A 133 3.09 -10.66 -5.91
N LYS A 134 2.62 -11.62 -6.71
CA LYS A 134 1.31 -11.53 -7.37
C LYS A 134 0.18 -11.44 -6.35
N GLN A 135 0.26 -12.19 -5.26
CA GLN A 135 -0.72 -12.20 -4.18
C GLN A 135 -0.74 -10.86 -3.45
N ALA A 136 0.42 -10.37 -3.01
CA ALA A 136 0.56 -9.07 -2.38
C ALA A 136 0.08 -7.92 -3.28
N THR A 137 0.30 -8.05 -4.59
CA THR A 137 -0.19 -7.07 -5.58
C THR A 137 -1.71 -7.05 -5.66
N LEU A 138 -2.36 -8.23 -5.72
CA LEU A 138 -3.83 -8.33 -5.72
C LEU A 138 -4.42 -7.80 -4.41
N GLU A 139 -3.80 -8.12 -3.28
CA GLU A 139 -4.18 -7.59 -1.98
C GLU A 139 -4.05 -6.06 -1.92
N THR A 140 -2.96 -5.50 -2.45
CA THR A 140 -2.76 -4.05 -2.57
C THR A 140 -3.87 -3.40 -3.39
N LEU A 141 -4.22 -4.00 -4.54
CA LEU A 141 -5.34 -3.51 -5.35
C LEU A 141 -6.67 -3.54 -4.58
N GLY A 142 -6.92 -4.61 -3.83
CA GLY A 142 -8.08 -4.71 -2.95
C GLY A 142 -8.14 -3.58 -1.93
N TYR A 143 -7.04 -3.27 -1.24
CA TYR A 143 -6.99 -2.15 -0.31
C TYR A 143 -7.11 -0.79 -1.00
N VAL A 144 -6.59 -0.63 -2.21
CA VAL A 144 -6.76 0.60 -2.99
C VAL A 144 -8.23 0.85 -3.31
N PHE A 145 -9.00 -0.19 -3.68
CA PHE A 145 -10.44 -0.02 -3.89
C PHE A 145 -11.22 0.35 -2.63
N GLU A 146 -10.73 -0.06 -1.46
CA GLU A 146 -11.36 0.21 -0.17
C GLU A 146 -11.03 1.62 0.36
N GLU A 147 -9.81 2.10 0.17
CA GLU A 147 -9.34 3.38 0.72
C GLU A 147 -9.52 4.57 -0.23
N VAL A 148 -9.61 4.35 -1.55
CA VAL A 148 -9.68 5.43 -2.54
C VAL A 148 -11.12 5.60 -3.02
N SER A 149 -11.58 6.85 -3.14
CA SER A 149 -12.92 7.13 -3.63
C SER A 149 -13.13 6.57 -5.05
N PRO A 150 -14.30 5.99 -5.35
CA PRO A 150 -14.63 5.55 -6.70
C PRO A 150 -14.50 6.69 -7.72
N GLU A 151 -14.84 7.91 -7.33
CA GLU A 151 -14.79 9.08 -8.19
C GLU A 151 -13.37 9.38 -8.68
N ASP A 152 -12.38 9.31 -7.79
CA ASP A 152 -10.99 9.60 -8.10
C ASP A 152 -10.36 8.50 -8.97
N LEU A 153 -10.76 7.24 -8.75
CA LEU A 153 -10.29 6.12 -9.55
C LEU A 153 -10.98 6.02 -10.93
N VAL A 154 -12.25 6.46 -11.09
CA VAL A 154 -12.98 6.36 -12.37
C VAL A 154 -12.59 7.49 -13.35
N GLN A 155 -11.94 8.56 -12.90
CA GLN A 155 -11.68 9.73 -13.78
C GLN A 155 -10.91 9.40 -15.07
N ASP A 156 -10.09 8.35 -15.06
CA ASP A 156 -9.46 7.79 -16.25
C ASP A 156 -10.11 6.44 -16.64
N ASN A 157 -10.97 6.50 -17.66
CA ASN A 157 -11.73 5.34 -18.14
C ASN A 157 -10.81 4.18 -18.59
N GLU A 158 -9.61 4.45 -19.10
CA GLU A 158 -8.71 3.40 -19.57
C GLU A 158 -7.99 2.72 -18.41
N GLU A 159 -7.36 3.48 -17.51
CA GLU A 159 -6.64 2.92 -16.35
C GLU A 159 -7.58 2.11 -15.45
N SER A 160 -8.76 2.65 -15.17
CA SER A 160 -9.85 1.97 -14.47
C SER A 160 -10.18 0.60 -15.08
N ASN A 161 -10.29 0.52 -16.41
CA ASN A 161 -10.53 -0.74 -17.11
C ASN A 161 -9.38 -1.72 -16.94
N TYR A 162 -8.13 -1.24 -16.97
CA TYR A 162 -6.96 -2.10 -16.78
C TYR A 162 -6.88 -2.67 -15.36
N VAL A 163 -7.16 -1.87 -14.32
CA VAL A 163 -7.18 -2.34 -12.93
C VAL A 163 -8.22 -3.46 -12.78
N PHE A 164 -9.47 -3.22 -13.20
CA PHE A 164 -10.51 -4.24 -13.14
C PHE A 164 -10.16 -5.52 -13.89
N ARG A 165 -9.66 -5.37 -15.13
CA ARG A 165 -9.27 -6.52 -15.95
C ARG A 165 -8.18 -7.34 -15.26
N ALA A 166 -7.23 -6.70 -14.59
CA ALA A 166 -6.15 -7.42 -13.93
C ALA A 166 -6.63 -8.26 -12.74
N VAL A 167 -7.56 -7.74 -11.95
CA VAL A 167 -8.14 -8.46 -10.83
C VAL A 167 -9.00 -9.63 -11.34
N VAL A 168 -9.82 -9.40 -12.37
CA VAL A 168 -10.61 -10.48 -13.01
C VAL A 168 -9.72 -11.55 -13.66
N CYS A 169 -8.63 -11.14 -14.32
CA CYS A 169 -7.67 -12.08 -14.90
C CYS A 169 -6.90 -12.86 -13.84
N GLY A 170 -6.71 -12.31 -12.64
CA GLY A 170 -6.15 -13.04 -11.49
C GLY A 170 -7.04 -14.23 -11.08
N ALA A 171 -8.35 -14.05 -11.09
CA ALA A 171 -9.33 -15.08 -10.71
C ALA A 171 -9.50 -16.20 -11.76
N ASN A 172 -9.33 -15.90 -13.05
CA ASN A 172 -9.72 -16.80 -14.15
C ASN A 172 -8.57 -17.60 -14.82
N ARG A 173 -7.34 -17.46 -14.34
CA ARG A 173 -6.20 -18.22 -14.92
C ARG A 173 -6.26 -19.67 -14.42
N SER A 174 -6.36 -20.61 -15.35
CA SER A 174 -6.40 -22.07 -15.12
C SER A 174 -5.14 -22.65 -14.45
N GLN A 175 -4.11 -21.83 -14.19
CA GLN A 175 -2.86 -22.19 -13.51
C GLN A 175 -2.62 -21.36 -12.23
N THR A 176 -3.65 -20.66 -11.73
CA THR A 176 -3.51 -19.81 -10.54
C THR A 176 -3.55 -20.63 -9.26
N SER A 177 -2.65 -20.34 -8.31
CA SER A 177 -2.67 -20.97 -6.99
C SER A 177 -3.94 -20.58 -6.20
N PRO A 178 -4.45 -21.42 -5.30
CA PRO A 178 -5.66 -21.11 -4.51
C PRO A 178 -5.58 -19.76 -3.78
N GLU A 179 -4.40 -19.39 -3.29
CA GLU A 179 -4.15 -18.14 -2.56
C GLU A 179 -4.31 -16.91 -3.46
N LEU A 180 -3.87 -17.02 -4.71
CA LEU A 180 -4.03 -15.97 -5.71
C LEU A 180 -5.48 -15.82 -6.17
N VAL A 181 -6.21 -16.93 -6.29
CA VAL A 181 -7.66 -16.90 -6.56
C VAL A 181 -8.40 -16.21 -5.41
N LEU A 182 -8.11 -16.58 -4.17
CA LEU A 182 -8.72 -15.95 -2.99
C LEU A 182 -8.42 -14.45 -2.92
N ALA A 183 -7.15 -14.04 -3.11
CA ALA A 183 -6.78 -12.63 -3.13
C ALA A 183 -7.49 -11.86 -4.25
N SER A 184 -7.64 -12.48 -5.44
CA SER A 184 -8.37 -11.89 -6.55
C SER A 184 -9.86 -11.71 -6.22
N ILE A 185 -10.51 -12.74 -5.67
CA ILE A 185 -11.93 -12.68 -5.29
C ILE A 185 -12.16 -11.61 -4.22
N ASN A 186 -11.31 -11.55 -3.20
CA ASN A 186 -11.40 -10.52 -2.16
C ASN A 186 -11.22 -9.12 -2.74
N ALA A 187 -10.29 -8.92 -3.66
CA ALA A 187 -10.13 -7.65 -4.35
C ALA A 187 -11.33 -7.30 -5.25
N LEU A 188 -11.95 -8.29 -5.93
CA LEU A 188 -13.18 -8.08 -6.71
C LEU A 188 -14.34 -7.64 -5.83
N LEU A 189 -14.53 -8.28 -4.67
CA LEU A 189 -15.59 -7.91 -3.72
C LEU A 189 -15.45 -6.44 -3.29
N LYS A 190 -14.22 -6.01 -2.99
CA LYS A 190 -13.93 -4.61 -2.64
C LYS A 190 -14.09 -3.64 -3.82
N ALA A 191 -13.98 -4.13 -5.06
CA ALA A 191 -14.14 -3.34 -6.27
C ALA A 191 -15.61 -3.24 -6.74
N LEU A 192 -16.58 -3.85 -6.04
CA LEU A 192 -17.99 -3.86 -6.47
C LEU A 192 -18.60 -2.46 -6.48
N ASP A 193 -18.37 -1.67 -5.42
CA ASP A 193 -18.86 -0.29 -5.34
C ASP A 193 -18.30 0.54 -6.49
N TYR A 194 -17.01 0.34 -6.80
CA TYR A 194 -16.35 0.96 -7.93
C TYR A 194 -16.95 0.54 -9.28
N ALA A 195 -17.32 -0.73 -9.44
CA ALA A 195 -17.94 -1.23 -10.66
C ALA A 195 -19.34 -0.65 -10.85
N HIS A 196 -20.08 -0.53 -9.74
CA HIS A 196 -21.39 0.08 -9.70
C HIS A 196 -21.35 1.55 -10.14
N THR A 197 -20.52 2.38 -9.49
CA THR A 197 -20.36 3.80 -9.86
C THR A 197 -19.94 3.97 -11.33
N LYS A 198 -19.08 3.07 -11.82
CA LYS A 198 -18.66 3.09 -13.23
C LYS A 198 -19.79 2.75 -14.20
N LEU A 199 -20.64 1.78 -13.86
CA LEU A 199 -21.81 1.41 -14.65
C LEU A 199 -22.84 2.56 -14.66
N GLU A 200 -23.11 3.18 -13.52
CA GLU A 200 -24.02 4.34 -13.43
C GLU A 200 -23.53 5.51 -14.29
N LYS A 201 -22.25 5.88 -14.20
CA LYS A 201 -21.66 6.94 -15.06
C LYS A 201 -21.77 6.63 -16.55
N ARG A 202 -21.64 5.36 -16.94
CA ARG A 202 -21.78 4.93 -18.34
C ARG A 202 -23.23 4.96 -18.82
N LEU A 203 -24.20 4.78 -17.93
CA LEU A 203 -25.63 4.84 -18.24
C LEU A 203 -26.16 6.29 -18.31
N HIS A 204 -25.49 7.25 -17.68
CA HIS A 204 -25.85 8.68 -17.68
C HIS A 204 -24.81 9.61 -18.35
N PRO A 205 -24.37 9.38 -19.61
CA PRO A 205 -23.36 10.24 -20.23
C PRO A 205 -23.87 11.65 -20.62
N HIS A 206 -25.19 11.90 -20.63
CA HIS A 206 -25.79 13.13 -21.19
C HIS A 206 -27.05 13.66 -20.46
N PHE A 207 -27.04 13.72 -19.13
CA PHE A 207 -28.02 14.53 -18.40
C PHE A 207 -27.32 15.47 -17.40
N CYS A 208 -26.57 16.43 -17.95
CA CYS A 208 -26.41 17.82 -17.51
C CYS A 208 -25.45 18.54 -18.45
#